data_AF-A0A285I4L7-F1
#
_entry.id   AF-A0A285I4L7-F1
#
_cell.length_a   1.000
_cell.length_b   1.000
_cell.length_c   1.000
_cell.angle_alpha   90.00
_cell.angle_beta   90.00
_cell.angle_gamma   90.00
#
_symmetry.space_group_name_H-M   'P 1'
#
loop_
_entity.id
_entity.type
_entity.pdbx_description
1 polymer ?
#
loop_
_entity_poly.entity_id
_entity_poly.type
_entity_poly.pdbx_seq_one_letter_code
_entity_poly.pdbx_strand_id
1 'polypeptide(L)'
;MKKFVFKFTPQKLIDTAEDIKRRFPSTNQLAQERKNKYQQVDLEELLARIRKWKNSEVRSYAGQLKNREVYSLAYNFNQIPEELHEVVKSILVYRFKKSMVKVMWGNFCKNPDNRAITSFFNDTINRVKVIKFSNTPYSLLVRIFSTPDPIDWIIDYIIDLGFSYSKWIEYFQLTEKSQLVQSVIGRLFIKANRRIFEQEDNLLLLKLFSSLRTESFRKSAENYLEIFNVYEFDEELMELFKDRIGDPVENYLSSWNDMSEVARRKARQWFNNKEMKEFFASIDANEEEAQRRFEYWQNYNESIEKVKYIRYRLQLFLVFDKFVVIEFGEKGNAAYIYDKVYFNKHFANYMNDYNSVNNNRLKHKMEKFVGSEDNRIIHRDTTSGYWEQKADNKVKVLLR
;
A
#
# COMPACT_ATOMS: atom_id res chain seq x y z
N MET A 1 38.41 51.21 5.84
CA MET A 1 39.08 50.51 4.73
C MET A 1 38.10 49.52 4.10
N LYS A 2 37.72 49.69 2.82
CA LYS A 2 36.89 48.70 2.12
C LYS A 2 37.78 47.49 1.76
N LYS A 3 37.45 46.30 2.27
CA LYS A 3 38.09 45.04 1.88
C LYS A 3 37.77 44.77 0.41
N PHE A 4 38.77 44.86 -0.47
CA PHE A 4 38.66 44.34 -1.83
C PHE A 4 38.79 42.82 -1.77
N VAL A 5 37.71 42.12 -2.14
CA VAL A 5 37.72 40.68 -2.36
C VAL A 5 38.05 40.44 -3.82
N PHE A 6 39.27 39.96 -4.10
CA PHE A 6 39.65 39.56 -5.44
C PHE A 6 38.94 38.24 -5.80
N LYS A 7 38.15 38.25 -6.88
CA LYS A 7 37.47 37.07 -7.43
C LYS A 7 38.05 36.75 -8.80
N PHE A 8 38.89 35.73 -8.87
CA PHE A 8 39.42 35.22 -10.14
C PHE A 8 38.42 34.26 -10.76
N THR A 9 38.01 34.53 -12.00
CA THR A 9 37.23 33.59 -12.82
C THR A 9 38.12 33.18 -13.99
N PRO A 10 38.53 31.90 -14.10
CA PRO A 10 39.51 31.47 -15.10
C PRO A 10 38.84 31.30 -16.48
N GLN A 11 38.46 32.42 -17.12
CA GLN A 11 37.67 32.41 -18.35
C GLN A 11 38.27 31.54 -19.46
N LYS A 12 39.60 31.62 -19.68
CA LYS A 12 40.30 30.78 -20.67
C LYS A 12 40.16 29.27 -20.41
N LEU A 13 40.13 28.83 -19.15
CA LEU A 13 39.92 27.42 -18.82
C LEU A 13 38.48 27.00 -19.06
N ILE A 14 37.51 27.89 -18.76
CA ILE A 14 36.09 27.66 -19.03
C ILE A 14 35.87 27.51 -20.54
N ASP A 15 36.35 28.45 -21.34
CA ASP A 15 36.20 28.45 -22.80
C ASP A 15 36.85 27.21 -23.43
N THR A 16 38.04 26.82 -22.94
CA THR A 16 38.73 25.60 -23.39
C THR A 16 37.94 24.34 -23.03
N ALA A 17 37.36 24.28 -21.82
CA ALA A 17 36.55 23.15 -21.40
C ALA A 17 35.25 23.03 -22.22
N GLU A 18 34.63 24.14 -22.60
CA GLU A 18 33.46 24.14 -23.48
C GLU A 18 33.80 23.74 -24.92
N ASP A 19 34.91 24.22 -25.48
CA ASP A 19 35.34 23.81 -26.83
C ASP A 19 35.70 22.32 -26.88
N ILE A 20 36.32 21.77 -25.83
CA ILE A 20 36.54 20.31 -25.70
C ILE A 20 35.20 19.56 -25.64
N LYS A 21 34.23 19.99 -24.82
CA LYS A 21 32.90 19.37 -24.75
C LYS A 21 32.16 19.41 -26.09
N ARG A 22 32.36 20.45 -26.89
CA ARG A 22 31.71 20.61 -28.20
C ARG A 22 32.36 19.74 -29.28
N ARG A 23 33.69 19.61 -29.27
CA ARG A 23 34.45 18.86 -30.29
C ARG A 23 34.51 17.36 -30.03
N PHE A 24 34.50 16.95 -28.76
CA PHE A 24 34.63 15.55 -28.40
C PHE A 24 33.31 15.04 -27.82
N PRO A 25 32.77 13.93 -28.35
CA PRO A 25 31.56 13.34 -27.80
C PRO A 25 31.80 12.99 -26.33
N SER A 26 30.89 13.44 -25.49
CA SER A 26 30.89 13.12 -24.07
C SER A 26 30.91 11.60 -23.85
N THR A 27 31.38 11.16 -22.69
CA THR A 27 31.37 9.73 -22.31
C THR A 27 29.97 9.11 -22.45
N ASN A 28 28.91 9.90 -22.21
CA ASN A 28 27.52 9.49 -22.38
C ASN A 28 27.14 9.33 -23.86
N GLN A 29 27.53 10.25 -24.74
CA GLN A 29 27.31 10.13 -26.20
C GLN A 29 28.01 8.89 -26.76
N LEU A 30 29.28 8.66 -26.41
CA LEU A 30 30.03 7.46 -26.80
C LEU A 30 29.43 6.16 -26.24
N ALA A 31 28.83 6.20 -25.05
CA ALA A 31 28.12 5.05 -24.48
C ALA A 31 26.81 4.76 -25.24
N GLN A 32 26.07 5.81 -25.63
CA GLN A 32 24.84 5.69 -26.39
C GLN A 32 25.09 5.17 -27.82
N GLU A 33 26.12 5.68 -28.51
CA GLU A 33 26.52 5.16 -29.83
C GLU A 33 26.91 3.69 -29.78
N ARG A 34 27.66 3.27 -28.74
CA ARG A 34 28.00 1.86 -28.54
C ARG A 34 26.76 1.00 -28.30
N LYS A 35 25.83 1.47 -27.45
CA LYS A 35 24.55 0.81 -27.21
C LYS A 35 23.78 0.62 -28.52
N ASN A 36 23.66 1.67 -29.34
CA ASN A 36 22.98 1.62 -30.63
C ASN A 36 23.63 0.57 -31.56
N LYS A 37 24.96 0.54 -31.63
CA LYS A 37 25.70 -0.47 -32.42
C LYS A 37 25.43 -1.91 -31.96
N TYR A 38 25.24 -2.14 -30.66
CA TYR A 38 24.92 -3.47 -30.15
C TYR A 38 23.47 -3.86 -30.43
N GLN A 39 22.55 -2.90 -30.39
CA GLN A 39 21.14 -3.12 -30.72
C GLN A 39 20.89 -3.33 -32.23
N GLN A 40 21.84 -2.95 -33.09
CA GLN A 40 21.81 -3.24 -34.53
C GLN A 40 22.24 -4.67 -34.90
N VAL A 41 22.72 -5.48 -33.93
CA VAL A 41 22.98 -6.90 -34.18
C VAL A 41 21.63 -7.60 -34.36
N ASP A 42 21.50 -8.39 -35.43
CA ASP A 42 20.33 -9.25 -35.63
C ASP A 42 20.23 -10.27 -34.49
N LEU A 43 19.35 -9.99 -33.55
CA LEU A 43 19.18 -10.80 -32.36
C LEU A 43 18.56 -12.16 -32.71
N GLU A 44 17.64 -12.21 -33.68
CA GLU A 44 16.97 -13.46 -34.07
C GLU A 44 17.96 -14.41 -34.73
N GLU A 45 18.81 -13.92 -35.64
CA GLU A 45 19.86 -14.74 -36.25
C GLU A 45 20.84 -15.26 -35.18
N LEU A 46 21.22 -14.40 -34.23
CA LEU A 46 22.12 -14.77 -33.14
C LEU A 46 21.50 -15.84 -32.23
N LEU A 47 20.22 -15.69 -31.84
CA LEU A 47 19.50 -16.65 -31.02
C LEU A 47 19.28 -17.98 -31.77
N ALA A 48 19.01 -17.94 -33.07
CA ALA A 48 18.91 -19.14 -33.90
C ALA A 48 20.23 -19.92 -33.98
N ARG A 49 21.38 -19.22 -34.00
CA ARG A 49 22.71 -19.85 -33.87
C ARG A 49 22.92 -20.45 -32.50
N ILE A 50 22.50 -19.76 -31.43
CA ILE A 50 22.64 -20.22 -30.04
C ILE A 50 21.80 -21.48 -29.76
N ARG A 51 20.58 -21.57 -30.31
CA ARG A 51 19.67 -22.73 -30.16
C ARG A 51 20.30 -24.07 -30.52
N LYS A 52 21.32 -24.08 -31.38
CA LYS A 52 22.00 -25.31 -31.84
C LYS A 52 22.94 -25.91 -30.79
N TRP A 53 23.24 -25.18 -29.71
CA TRP A 53 24.26 -25.58 -28.73
C TRP A 53 23.63 -26.02 -27.41
N LYS A 54 24.12 -27.15 -26.88
CA LYS A 54 23.80 -27.60 -25.52
C LYS A 54 24.71 -26.92 -24.49
N ASN A 55 24.23 -26.77 -23.25
CA ASN A 55 24.97 -26.13 -22.14
C ASN A 55 26.42 -26.64 -21.97
N SER A 56 26.67 -27.93 -22.19
CA SER A 56 28.00 -28.55 -22.08
C SER A 56 29.02 -28.00 -23.09
N GLU A 57 28.58 -27.48 -24.23
CA GLU A 57 29.44 -27.01 -25.34
C GLU A 57 29.52 -25.49 -25.42
N VAL A 58 28.75 -24.78 -24.57
CA VAL A 58 28.57 -23.33 -24.62
C VAL A 58 29.88 -22.56 -24.49
N ARG A 59 30.86 -23.04 -23.72
CA ARG A 59 32.14 -22.32 -23.54
C ARG A 59 32.93 -22.19 -24.84
N SER A 60 32.96 -23.26 -25.66
CA SER A 60 33.66 -23.26 -26.95
C SER A 60 33.01 -22.26 -27.91
N TYR A 61 31.68 -22.33 -28.04
CA TYR A 61 30.92 -21.39 -28.85
C TYR A 61 31.04 -19.94 -28.35
N ALA A 62 30.94 -19.74 -27.03
CA ALA A 62 31.06 -18.42 -26.42
C ALA A 62 32.40 -17.76 -26.75
N GLY A 63 33.48 -18.53 -26.94
CA GLY A 63 34.78 -18.02 -27.39
C GLY A 63 34.77 -17.45 -28.81
N GLN A 64 33.92 -17.98 -29.68
CA GLN A 64 33.80 -17.58 -31.09
C GLN A 64 32.97 -16.30 -31.29
N LEU A 65 32.14 -15.94 -30.31
CA LEU A 65 31.29 -14.75 -30.40
C LEU A 65 32.11 -13.44 -30.38
N LYS A 66 31.74 -12.53 -31.27
CA LYS A 66 32.26 -11.17 -31.30
C LYS A 66 31.75 -10.41 -30.07
N ASN A 67 32.55 -9.47 -29.56
CA ASN A 67 32.15 -8.66 -28.40
C ASN A 67 30.78 -7.97 -28.60
N ARG A 68 30.48 -7.50 -29.81
CA ARG A 68 29.19 -6.87 -30.14
C ARG A 68 27.99 -7.81 -29.96
N GLU A 69 28.15 -9.09 -30.30
CA GLU A 69 27.11 -10.11 -30.15
C GLU A 69 26.88 -10.39 -28.67
N VAL A 70 27.96 -10.57 -27.90
CA VAL A 70 27.87 -10.78 -26.44
C VAL A 70 27.19 -9.60 -25.74
N TYR A 71 27.51 -8.36 -26.11
CA TYR A 71 26.81 -7.20 -25.57
C TYR A 71 25.37 -7.10 -26.05
N SER A 72 25.04 -7.47 -27.28
CA SER A 72 23.65 -7.53 -27.75
C SER A 72 22.81 -8.47 -26.86
N LEU A 73 23.35 -9.66 -26.55
CA LEU A 73 22.71 -10.60 -25.62
C LEU A 73 22.48 -9.98 -24.23
N ALA A 74 23.49 -9.28 -23.69
CA ALA A 74 23.35 -8.60 -22.40
C ALA A 74 22.30 -7.48 -22.43
N TYR A 75 22.30 -6.62 -23.46
CA TYR A 75 21.37 -5.48 -23.54
C TYR A 75 19.92 -5.90 -23.79
N ASN A 76 19.71 -7.02 -24.48
CA ASN A 76 18.39 -7.52 -24.85
C ASN A 76 17.97 -8.74 -24.01
N PHE A 77 18.64 -9.02 -22.88
CA PHE A 77 18.43 -10.25 -22.11
C PHE A 77 16.96 -10.52 -21.75
N ASN A 78 16.19 -9.48 -21.38
CA ASN A 78 14.76 -9.63 -21.07
C ASN A 78 13.86 -9.95 -22.27
N GLN A 79 14.35 -9.80 -23.49
CA GLN A 79 13.64 -10.12 -24.74
C GLN A 79 13.98 -11.55 -25.22
N ILE A 80 14.98 -12.18 -24.62
CA ILE A 80 15.41 -13.53 -25.01
C ILE A 80 14.34 -14.52 -24.52
N PRO A 81 13.96 -15.52 -25.35
CA PRO A 81 13.06 -16.59 -24.93
C PRO A 81 13.58 -17.36 -23.70
N GLU A 82 12.68 -17.73 -22.79
CA GLU A 82 13.03 -18.35 -21.50
C GLU A 82 13.86 -19.63 -21.67
N GLU A 83 13.59 -20.42 -22.72
CA GLU A 83 14.33 -21.66 -23.01
C GLU A 83 15.82 -21.43 -23.31
N LEU A 84 16.21 -20.20 -23.64
CA LEU A 84 17.60 -19.82 -23.95
C LEU A 84 18.29 -19.06 -22.81
N HIS A 85 17.58 -18.71 -21.73
CA HIS A 85 18.15 -17.89 -20.65
C HIS A 85 19.40 -18.51 -20.04
N GLU A 86 19.39 -19.81 -19.75
CA GLU A 86 20.51 -20.50 -19.12
C GLU A 86 21.76 -20.60 -20.03
N VAL A 87 21.53 -20.84 -21.33
CA VAL A 87 22.59 -20.89 -22.34
C VAL A 87 23.22 -19.50 -22.50
N VAL A 88 22.39 -18.47 -22.67
CA VAL A 88 22.85 -17.09 -22.82
C VAL A 88 23.53 -16.60 -21.55
N LYS A 89 22.98 -16.88 -20.37
CA LYS A 89 23.63 -16.61 -19.08
C LYS A 89 25.02 -17.22 -19.05
N SER A 90 25.16 -18.50 -19.42
CA SER A 90 26.46 -19.19 -19.45
C SER A 90 27.47 -18.52 -20.39
N ILE A 91 27.02 -18.03 -21.56
CA ILE A 91 27.83 -17.22 -22.47
C ILE A 91 28.29 -15.93 -21.77
N LEU A 92 27.38 -15.21 -21.12
CA LEU A 92 27.66 -13.93 -20.46
C LEU A 92 28.60 -14.09 -19.25
N VAL A 93 28.44 -15.17 -18.47
CA VAL A 93 29.32 -15.51 -17.33
C VAL A 93 30.72 -15.90 -17.81
N TYR A 94 30.82 -16.64 -18.92
CA TYR A 94 32.12 -17.01 -19.50
C TYR A 94 32.84 -15.81 -20.12
N ARG A 95 32.12 -14.97 -20.87
CA ARG A 95 32.63 -13.75 -21.51
C ARG A 95 32.49 -12.51 -20.62
N PHE A 96 32.41 -12.70 -19.32
CA PHE A 96 32.07 -11.67 -18.36
C PHE A 96 33.01 -10.46 -18.45
N LYS A 97 32.42 -9.27 -18.44
CA LYS A 97 33.12 -8.00 -18.32
C LYS A 97 32.44 -7.15 -17.25
N LYS A 98 33.23 -6.43 -16.47
CA LYS A 98 32.75 -5.52 -15.42
C LYS A 98 31.64 -4.56 -15.88
N SER A 99 31.69 -4.06 -17.12
CA SER A 99 30.65 -3.16 -17.64
C SER A 99 29.29 -3.83 -17.87
N MET A 100 29.23 -5.16 -17.98
CA MET A 100 27.97 -5.92 -18.09
C MET A 100 27.15 -5.86 -16.81
N VAL A 101 27.78 -5.67 -15.64
CA VAL A 101 27.05 -5.56 -14.36
C VAL A 101 26.04 -4.42 -14.42
N LYS A 102 26.39 -3.27 -15.03
CA LYS A 102 25.46 -2.14 -15.20
C LYS A 102 24.32 -2.47 -16.17
N VAL A 103 24.60 -3.21 -17.24
CA VAL A 103 23.60 -3.62 -18.23
C VAL A 103 22.61 -4.60 -17.59
N MET A 104 23.13 -5.62 -16.90
CA MET A 104 22.31 -6.64 -16.23
C MET A 104 21.52 -6.06 -15.05
N TRP A 105 22.06 -5.06 -14.34
CA TRP A 105 21.28 -4.32 -13.34
C TRP A 105 20.09 -3.62 -13.98
N GLY A 106 20.30 -2.98 -15.14
CA GLY A 106 19.21 -2.39 -15.91
C GLY A 106 18.16 -3.41 -16.36
N ASN A 107 18.54 -4.66 -16.66
CA ASN A 107 17.58 -5.72 -16.96
C ASN A 107 16.84 -6.20 -15.70
N PHE A 108 17.54 -6.36 -14.58
CA PHE A 108 16.91 -6.67 -13.29
C PHE A 108 15.87 -5.61 -12.91
N CYS A 109 16.19 -4.33 -13.04
CA CYS A 109 15.25 -3.24 -12.76
C CYS A 109 13.98 -3.28 -13.63
N LYS A 110 14.05 -3.91 -14.81
CA LYS A 110 12.94 -4.05 -15.76
C LYS A 110 12.18 -5.36 -15.59
N ASN A 111 12.83 -6.41 -15.10
CA ASN A 111 12.22 -7.72 -14.87
C ASN A 111 12.91 -8.38 -13.65
N PRO A 112 12.49 -8.01 -12.42
CA PRO A 112 13.12 -8.52 -11.21
C PRO A 112 12.85 -10.01 -10.96
N ASP A 113 11.80 -10.57 -11.56
CA ASP A 113 11.41 -11.97 -11.40
C ASP A 113 12.25 -12.93 -12.27
N ASN A 114 13.07 -12.41 -13.19
CA ASN A 114 13.92 -13.23 -14.04
C ASN A 114 15.08 -13.84 -13.23
N ARG A 115 14.91 -15.10 -12.82
CA ARG A 115 15.87 -15.87 -12.02
C ARG A 115 17.24 -16.04 -12.69
N ALA A 116 17.31 -16.04 -14.02
CA ALA A 116 18.60 -16.15 -14.73
C ALA A 116 19.46 -14.89 -14.56
N ILE A 117 18.84 -13.71 -14.37
CA ILE A 117 19.56 -12.47 -14.03
C ILE A 117 20.12 -12.56 -12.61
N THR A 118 19.32 -13.00 -11.64
CA THR A 118 19.78 -13.23 -10.27
C THR A 118 20.95 -14.23 -10.26
N SER A 119 20.80 -15.36 -10.95
CA SER A 119 21.88 -16.35 -11.10
C SER A 119 23.13 -15.77 -11.78
N PHE A 120 22.99 -14.94 -12.81
CA PHE A 120 24.13 -14.24 -13.42
C PHE A 120 24.89 -13.42 -12.38
N PHE A 121 24.19 -12.68 -11.52
CA PHE A 121 24.84 -11.89 -10.47
C PHE A 121 25.52 -12.79 -9.45
N ASN A 122 24.87 -13.86 -8.97
CA ASN A 122 25.47 -14.80 -8.03
C ASN A 122 26.82 -15.36 -8.55
N ASP A 123 26.89 -15.69 -9.84
CA ASP A 123 28.09 -16.26 -10.48
C ASP A 123 29.23 -15.25 -10.73
N THR A 124 28.89 -13.96 -10.85
CA THR A 124 29.81 -12.95 -11.39
C THR A 124 30.11 -11.80 -10.45
N ILE A 125 29.25 -11.51 -9.47
CA ILE A 125 29.38 -10.33 -8.62
C ILE A 125 30.70 -10.39 -7.84
N ASN A 126 31.06 -11.51 -7.23
CA ASN A 126 32.32 -11.64 -6.50
C ASN A 126 33.59 -11.54 -7.37
N ARG A 127 33.46 -11.64 -8.71
CA ARG A 127 34.60 -11.45 -9.64
C ARG A 127 35.00 -9.99 -9.79
N VAL A 128 34.20 -9.04 -9.29
CA VAL A 128 34.51 -7.63 -9.39
C VAL A 128 34.86 -7.05 -8.02
N LYS A 129 36.09 -6.56 -7.87
CA LYS A 129 36.57 -6.02 -6.59
C LYS A 129 36.15 -4.57 -6.36
N VAL A 130 36.04 -3.78 -7.43
CA VAL A 130 35.68 -2.36 -7.36
C VAL A 130 34.90 -2.00 -8.62
N ILE A 131 33.60 -1.67 -8.51
CA ILE A 131 32.88 -0.95 -9.56
C ILE A 131 32.49 0.40 -9.00
N LYS A 132 32.99 1.48 -9.61
CA LYS A 132 32.35 2.78 -9.47
C LYS A 132 31.10 2.75 -10.34
N PHE A 133 30.01 2.27 -9.78
CA PHE A 133 28.71 2.65 -10.27
C PHE A 133 28.57 4.13 -9.95
N SER A 134 28.20 4.92 -10.95
CA SER A 134 27.88 6.32 -10.72
C SER A 134 26.64 6.47 -9.81
N ASN A 135 25.87 5.38 -9.60
CA ASN A 135 24.45 5.48 -9.24
C ASN A 135 23.92 4.50 -8.16
N THR A 136 24.66 3.47 -7.76
CA THR A 136 24.25 2.53 -6.69
C THR A 136 25.53 1.98 -6.05
N PRO A 137 25.71 1.95 -4.72
CA PRO A 137 26.93 1.42 -4.13
C PRO A 137 27.15 -0.03 -4.57
N TYR A 138 28.31 -0.34 -5.16
CA TYR A 138 28.61 -1.70 -5.61
C TYR A 138 28.50 -2.74 -4.49
N SER A 139 28.90 -2.35 -3.28
CA SER A 139 28.73 -3.15 -2.06
C SER A 139 27.29 -3.56 -1.79
N LEU A 140 26.32 -2.73 -2.19
CA LEU A 140 24.90 -3.02 -2.04
C LEU A 140 24.46 -4.11 -3.02
N LEU A 141 24.88 -4.03 -4.29
CA LEU A 141 24.60 -5.08 -5.28
C LEU A 141 25.15 -6.44 -4.84
N VAL A 142 26.36 -6.47 -4.27
CA VAL A 142 26.94 -7.68 -3.69
C VAL A 142 25.99 -8.26 -2.63
N ARG A 143 25.51 -7.44 -1.69
CA ARG A 143 24.60 -7.91 -0.64
C ARG A 143 23.26 -8.40 -1.19
N ILE A 144 22.62 -7.63 -2.06
CA ILE A 144 21.33 -7.97 -2.70
C ILE A 144 21.41 -9.36 -3.34
N PHE A 145 22.40 -9.57 -4.21
CA PHE A 145 22.59 -10.82 -4.94
C PHE A 145 23.49 -11.83 -4.19
N SER A 146 23.69 -11.66 -2.88
CA SER A 146 24.19 -12.74 -2.02
C SER A 146 23.03 -13.53 -1.39
N THR A 147 21.79 -13.17 -1.71
CA THR A 147 20.58 -13.79 -1.16
C THR A 147 19.76 -14.53 -2.23
N PRO A 148 18.95 -15.53 -1.83
CA PRO A 148 18.07 -16.23 -2.77
C PRO A 148 16.94 -15.34 -3.33
N ASP A 149 16.45 -14.38 -2.54
CA ASP A 149 15.41 -13.42 -2.95
C ASP A 149 15.92 -11.97 -2.79
N PRO A 150 16.49 -11.41 -3.87
CA PRO A 150 16.94 -10.02 -3.93
C PRO A 150 15.88 -8.99 -3.53
N ILE A 151 14.61 -9.23 -3.86
CA ILE A 151 13.52 -8.26 -3.64
C ILE A 151 13.19 -8.22 -2.16
N ASP A 152 13.04 -9.39 -1.54
CA ASP A 152 12.79 -9.49 -0.12
C ASP A 152 13.96 -8.91 0.69
N TRP A 153 15.21 -9.15 0.27
CA TRP A 153 16.37 -8.51 0.91
C TRP A 153 16.34 -6.98 0.81
N ILE A 154 15.97 -6.43 -0.36
CA ILE A 154 15.83 -4.97 -0.53
C ILE A 154 14.78 -4.42 0.44
N ILE A 155 13.65 -5.12 0.60
CA ILE A 155 12.57 -4.71 1.50
C ILE A 155 13.03 -4.71 2.95
N ASP A 156 13.63 -5.82 3.41
CA ASP A 156 14.13 -5.93 4.77
C ASP A 156 15.16 -4.82 5.04
N TYR A 157 16.03 -4.53 4.08
CA TYR A 157 17.00 -3.44 4.17
C TYR A 157 16.36 -2.04 4.25
N ILE A 158 15.29 -1.79 3.49
CA ILE A 158 14.51 -0.53 3.59
C ILE A 158 13.90 -0.40 4.98
N ILE A 159 13.32 -1.50 5.51
CA ILE A 159 12.66 -1.54 6.81
C ILE A 159 13.67 -1.30 7.94
N ASP A 160 14.79 -2.02 7.92
CA ASP A 160 15.84 -1.96 8.94
C ASP A 160 16.47 -0.57 9.04
N LEU A 161 16.71 0.07 7.89
CA LEU A 161 17.22 1.44 7.86
C LEU A 161 16.13 2.48 8.14
N GLY A 162 14.86 2.10 8.01
CA GLY A 162 13.73 3.00 8.00
C GLY A 162 13.90 4.10 6.96
N PHE A 163 14.15 3.69 5.72
CA PHE A 163 14.17 4.60 4.58
C PHE A 163 12.75 4.94 4.16
N SER A 164 12.51 6.23 3.89
CA SER A 164 11.30 6.62 3.18
C SER A 164 11.36 6.19 1.72
N TYR A 165 10.21 6.08 1.06
CA TYR A 165 10.07 5.73 -0.34
C TYR A 165 10.95 6.61 -1.24
N SER A 166 10.88 7.93 -1.04
CA SER A 166 11.68 8.90 -1.80
C SER A 166 13.18 8.71 -1.55
N LYS A 167 13.59 8.52 -0.29
CA LYS A 167 15.00 8.26 0.06
C LYS A 167 15.50 6.96 -0.53
N TRP A 168 14.69 5.91 -0.53
CA TRP A 168 15.04 4.63 -1.14
C TRP A 168 15.20 4.76 -2.67
N ILE A 169 14.24 5.38 -3.36
CA ILE A 169 14.33 5.61 -4.81
C ILE A 169 15.58 6.42 -5.15
N GLU A 170 15.86 7.48 -4.39
CA GLU A 170 17.06 8.31 -4.57
C GLU A 170 18.33 7.51 -4.31
N TYR A 171 18.38 6.77 -3.20
CA TYR A 171 19.56 5.99 -2.79
C TYR A 171 19.93 4.90 -3.80
N PHE A 172 18.92 4.24 -4.39
CA PHE A 172 19.10 3.23 -5.44
C PHE A 172 19.11 3.84 -6.85
N GLN A 173 18.83 5.15 -6.97
CA GLN A 173 18.70 5.90 -8.22
C GLN A 173 17.77 5.22 -9.23
N LEU A 174 16.61 4.81 -8.74
CA LEU A 174 15.57 4.15 -9.51
C LEU A 174 14.59 5.17 -10.09
N THR A 175 13.72 4.73 -10.98
CA THR A 175 12.59 5.52 -11.46
C THR A 175 11.30 4.90 -10.91
N GLU A 176 10.33 5.74 -10.52
CA GLU A 176 9.04 5.28 -9.97
C GLU A 176 8.33 4.27 -10.89
N LYS A 177 8.50 4.43 -12.20
CA LYS A 177 7.89 3.59 -13.23
C LYS A 177 8.62 2.27 -13.48
N SER A 178 9.76 2.02 -12.82
CA SER A 178 10.51 0.77 -13.02
C SER A 178 9.76 -0.41 -12.40
N GLN A 179 9.82 -1.57 -13.07
CA GLN A 179 9.16 -2.79 -12.58
C GLN A 179 9.74 -3.26 -11.25
N LEU A 180 11.04 -3.07 -11.01
CA LEU A 180 11.64 -3.28 -9.70
C LEU A 180 10.99 -2.43 -8.62
N VAL A 181 10.79 -1.13 -8.88
CA VAL A 181 10.15 -0.26 -7.89
C VAL A 181 8.73 -0.75 -7.58
N GLN A 182 7.94 -1.06 -8.61
CA GLN A 182 6.58 -1.56 -8.43
C GLN A 182 6.54 -2.89 -7.66
N SER A 183 7.50 -3.78 -7.93
CA SER A 183 7.62 -5.08 -7.24
C SER A 183 8.01 -4.92 -5.78
N VAL A 184 8.93 -3.99 -5.48
CA VAL A 184 9.34 -3.69 -4.11
C VAL A 184 8.19 -3.02 -3.35
N ILE A 185 7.54 -1.99 -3.89
CA ILE A 185 6.40 -1.33 -3.23
C ILE A 185 5.29 -2.34 -2.89
N GLY A 186 4.94 -3.19 -3.86
CA GLY A 186 3.85 -4.15 -3.71
C GLY A 186 4.07 -5.22 -2.65
N ARG A 187 5.31 -5.40 -2.19
CA ARG A 187 5.67 -6.29 -1.08
C ARG A 187 6.10 -5.53 0.18
N LEU A 188 6.64 -4.32 0.03
CA LEU A 188 7.08 -3.46 1.14
C LEU A 188 5.92 -3.19 2.09
N PHE A 189 4.77 -2.73 1.59
CA PHE A 189 3.64 -2.39 2.46
C PHE A 189 2.95 -3.60 3.10
N ILE A 190 3.18 -4.81 2.57
CA ILE A 190 2.76 -6.07 3.21
C ILE A 190 3.60 -6.35 4.45
N LYS A 191 4.89 -6.01 4.44
CA LYS A 191 5.85 -6.24 5.55
C LYS A 191 6.16 -4.99 6.37
N ALA A 192 5.64 -3.83 5.96
CA ALA A 192 5.96 -2.54 6.56
C ALA A 192 5.58 -2.53 8.04
N ASN A 193 6.42 -1.90 8.87
CA ASN A 193 6.07 -1.60 10.25
C ASN A 193 5.49 -0.18 10.36
N ARG A 194 5.01 0.18 11.56
CA ARG A 194 4.43 1.50 11.85
C ARG A 194 5.28 2.67 11.36
N ARG A 195 6.60 2.63 11.62
CA ARG A 195 7.54 3.69 11.21
C ARG A 195 7.57 3.90 9.69
N ILE A 196 7.43 2.83 8.90
CA ILE A 196 7.43 2.94 7.44
C ILE A 196 6.18 3.67 6.94
N PHE A 197 5.02 3.48 7.56
CA PHE A 197 3.82 4.22 7.22
C PHE A 197 3.91 5.69 7.67
N GLU A 198 4.32 5.93 8.92
CA GLU A 198 4.32 7.28 9.53
C GLU A 198 5.33 8.26 8.92
N GLN A 199 6.38 7.77 8.25
CA GLN A 199 7.40 8.63 7.64
C GLN A 199 7.03 9.11 6.22
N GLU A 200 6.00 8.54 5.60
CA GLU A 200 5.56 8.93 4.26
C GLU A 200 4.48 10.01 4.36
N ASP A 201 4.45 10.87 3.35
CA ASP A 201 3.35 11.83 3.18
C ASP A 201 2.05 11.10 2.79
N ASN A 202 0.90 11.52 3.32
CA ASN A 202 -0.38 10.85 3.08
C ASN A 202 -0.76 10.84 1.59
N LEU A 203 -0.51 11.93 0.84
CA LEU A 203 -0.79 11.98 -0.60
C LEU A 203 0.10 10.99 -1.36
N LEU A 204 1.33 10.80 -0.91
CA LEU A 204 2.21 9.79 -1.46
C LEU A 204 1.71 8.38 -1.14
N LEU A 205 1.30 8.09 0.11
CA LEU A 205 0.73 6.79 0.47
C LEU A 205 -0.50 6.46 -0.40
N LEU A 206 -1.42 7.40 -0.57
CA LEU A 206 -2.59 7.23 -1.43
C LEU A 206 -2.21 6.92 -2.87
N LYS A 207 -1.26 7.67 -3.44
CA LYS A 207 -0.74 7.43 -4.79
C LYS A 207 -0.15 6.02 -4.90
N LEU A 208 0.63 5.59 -3.91
CA LEU A 208 1.28 4.28 -3.90
C LEU A 208 0.25 3.15 -3.77
N PHE A 209 -0.66 3.23 -2.80
CA PHE A 209 -1.75 2.25 -2.62
C PHE A 209 -2.65 2.14 -3.85
N SER A 210 -2.98 3.26 -4.48
CA SER A 210 -3.80 3.29 -5.71
C SER A 210 -3.13 2.54 -6.87
N SER A 211 -1.80 2.50 -6.91
CA SER A 211 -1.05 1.80 -7.96
C SER A 211 -0.91 0.29 -7.72
N LEU A 212 -1.25 -0.20 -6.52
CA LEU A 212 -1.10 -1.61 -6.17
C LEU A 212 -2.09 -2.50 -6.91
N ARG A 213 -1.60 -3.67 -7.35
CA ARG A 213 -2.44 -4.77 -7.83
C ARG A 213 -3.34 -5.27 -6.70
N THR A 214 -4.50 -5.82 -7.05
CA THR A 214 -5.56 -6.22 -6.11
C THR A 214 -5.05 -7.03 -4.92
N GLU A 215 -4.23 -8.06 -5.16
CA GLU A 215 -3.69 -8.92 -4.09
C GLU A 215 -2.75 -8.16 -3.15
N SER A 216 -1.77 -7.44 -3.69
CA SER A 216 -0.85 -6.60 -2.91
C SER A 216 -1.57 -5.51 -2.15
N PHE A 217 -2.60 -4.91 -2.76
CA PHE A 217 -3.42 -3.87 -2.15
C PHE A 217 -4.12 -4.39 -0.91
N ARG A 218 -4.83 -5.53 -1.01
CA ARG A 218 -5.55 -6.12 0.13
C ARG A 218 -4.61 -6.43 1.28
N LYS A 219 -3.49 -7.12 1.01
CA LYS A 219 -2.49 -7.47 2.03
C LYS A 219 -1.82 -6.24 2.66
N SER A 220 -1.60 -5.18 1.88
CA SER A 220 -1.06 -3.92 2.40
C SER A 220 -2.08 -3.19 3.29
N ALA A 221 -3.36 -3.18 2.89
CA ALA A 221 -4.45 -2.59 3.66
C ALA A 221 -4.67 -3.37 4.98
N GLU A 222 -4.62 -4.70 4.92
CA GLU A 222 -4.67 -5.58 6.10
C GLU A 222 -3.56 -5.23 7.09
N ASN A 223 -2.31 -5.20 6.62
CA ASN A 223 -1.16 -4.86 7.46
C ASN A 223 -1.29 -3.45 8.08
N TYR A 224 -1.73 -2.45 7.30
CA TYR A 224 -2.00 -1.10 7.82
C TYR A 224 -3.05 -1.12 8.96
N LEU A 225 -4.18 -1.78 8.74
CA LEU A 225 -5.27 -1.86 9.71
C LEU A 225 -4.83 -2.60 10.99
N GLU A 226 -3.97 -3.61 10.87
CA GLU A 226 -3.45 -4.34 12.03
C GLU A 226 -2.48 -3.48 12.87
N ILE A 227 -1.62 -2.70 12.22
CA ILE A 227 -0.59 -1.88 12.86
C ILE A 227 -1.17 -0.70 13.63
N PHE A 228 -2.13 0.02 13.04
CA PHE A 228 -2.66 1.25 13.62
C PHE A 228 -3.89 0.98 14.50
N ASN A 229 -4.11 1.84 15.48
CA ASN A 229 -5.38 1.84 16.21
C ASN A 229 -6.48 2.49 15.37
N VAL A 230 -7.74 2.14 15.63
CA VAL A 230 -8.90 2.66 14.87
C VAL A 230 -8.92 4.19 14.80
N TYR A 231 -8.57 4.87 15.89
CA TYR A 231 -8.57 6.33 15.94
C TYR A 231 -7.38 6.99 15.24
N GLU A 232 -6.41 6.21 14.78
CA GLU A 232 -5.20 6.68 14.07
C GLU A 232 -5.29 6.46 12.56
N PHE A 233 -6.36 5.83 12.07
CA PHE A 233 -6.53 5.60 10.64
C PHE A 233 -6.72 6.91 9.88
N ASP A 234 -6.00 7.03 8.77
CA ASP A 234 -6.13 8.13 7.83
C ASP A 234 -7.45 7.99 7.04
N GLU A 235 -8.23 9.06 7.00
CA GLU A 235 -9.57 9.04 6.40
C GLU A 235 -9.54 8.77 4.89
N GLU A 236 -8.61 9.39 4.16
CA GLU A 236 -8.50 9.23 2.71
C GLU A 236 -8.09 7.79 2.35
N LEU A 237 -7.19 7.18 3.13
CA LEU A 237 -6.82 5.77 2.97
C LEU A 237 -7.99 4.83 3.26
N MET A 238 -8.77 5.12 4.31
CA MET A 238 -9.95 4.31 4.64
C MET A 238 -11.01 4.36 3.53
N GLU A 239 -11.29 5.55 2.97
CA GLU A 239 -12.18 5.67 1.81
C GLU A 239 -11.63 4.90 0.60
N LEU A 240 -10.33 4.97 0.33
CA LEU A 240 -9.70 4.16 -0.73
C LEU A 240 -9.88 2.65 -0.49
N PHE A 241 -9.79 2.19 0.77
CA PHE A 241 -10.04 0.78 1.11
C PHE A 241 -11.49 0.39 0.85
N LYS A 242 -12.44 1.26 1.24
CA LYS A 242 -13.86 1.06 0.96
C LYS A 242 -14.14 0.98 -0.54
N ASP A 243 -13.56 1.88 -1.33
CA ASP A 243 -13.79 1.93 -2.78
C ASP A 243 -13.27 0.68 -3.50
N ARG A 244 -12.15 0.13 -3.05
CA ARG A 244 -11.49 -1.01 -3.72
C ARG A 244 -11.86 -2.38 -3.19
N ILE A 245 -12.17 -2.50 -1.90
CA ILE A 245 -12.51 -3.78 -1.24
C ILE A 245 -14.02 -3.88 -1.02
N GLY A 246 -14.69 -2.73 -0.87
CA GLY A 246 -16.10 -2.61 -0.51
C GLY A 246 -16.27 -2.19 0.96
N ASP A 247 -17.51 -2.06 1.41
CA ASP A 247 -17.84 -1.70 2.79
C ASP A 247 -17.74 -2.92 3.75
N PRO A 248 -16.87 -2.91 4.77
CA PRO A 248 -16.71 -4.03 5.72
C PRO A 248 -17.90 -4.21 6.68
N VAL A 249 -18.84 -3.25 6.73
CA VAL A 249 -20.06 -3.31 7.53
C VAL A 249 -21.17 -4.10 6.80
N GLU A 250 -21.09 -4.20 5.47
CA GLU A 250 -22.10 -4.87 4.66
C GLU A 250 -21.80 -6.37 4.48
N ASN A 251 -22.72 -7.22 4.94
CA ASN A 251 -22.52 -8.68 5.01
C ASN A 251 -22.45 -9.40 3.65
N TYR A 252 -22.78 -8.74 2.53
CA TYR A 252 -22.81 -9.37 1.21
C TYR A 252 -21.46 -9.29 0.45
N LEU A 253 -20.46 -8.59 1.00
CA LEU A 253 -19.17 -8.40 0.33
C LEU A 253 -18.15 -9.45 0.76
N SER A 254 -17.90 -10.43 -0.12
CA SER A 254 -16.98 -11.54 0.13
C SER A 254 -15.50 -11.13 0.20
N SER A 255 -15.13 -9.95 -0.32
CA SER A 255 -13.73 -9.52 -0.45
C SER A 255 -13.03 -9.31 0.89
N TRP A 256 -13.78 -8.99 1.96
CA TRP A 256 -13.24 -8.82 3.32
C TRP A 256 -13.04 -10.15 4.05
N ASN A 257 -13.55 -11.27 3.53
CA ASN A 257 -13.36 -12.59 4.14
C ASN A 257 -11.94 -13.14 3.93
N ASP A 258 -11.20 -12.59 2.96
CA ASP A 258 -9.81 -12.95 2.68
C ASP A 258 -8.82 -12.21 3.60
N MET A 259 -9.29 -11.29 4.44
CA MET A 259 -8.48 -10.52 5.39
C MET A 259 -8.66 -11.07 6.81
N SER A 260 -7.69 -10.78 7.68
CA SER A 260 -7.76 -11.17 9.08
C SER A 260 -8.99 -10.58 9.79
N GLU A 261 -9.45 -11.31 10.79
CA GLU A 261 -10.55 -10.86 11.64
C GLU A 261 -10.21 -9.54 12.36
N VAL A 262 -8.94 -9.34 12.73
CA VAL A 262 -8.47 -8.12 13.39
C VAL A 262 -8.61 -6.90 12.47
N ALA A 263 -8.09 -7.01 11.24
CA ALA A 263 -8.18 -5.93 10.25
C ALA A 263 -9.64 -5.61 9.93
N ARG A 264 -10.45 -6.65 9.64
CA ARG A 264 -11.88 -6.49 9.34
C ARG A 264 -12.64 -5.84 10.48
N ARG A 265 -12.40 -6.26 11.73
CA ARG A 265 -13.03 -5.68 12.93
C ARG A 265 -12.67 -4.20 13.08
N LYS A 266 -11.39 -3.85 12.97
CA LYS A 266 -10.95 -2.45 13.09
C LYS A 266 -11.51 -1.56 11.97
N ALA A 267 -11.52 -2.04 10.73
CA ALA A 267 -12.12 -1.31 9.62
C ALA A 267 -13.61 -1.07 9.85
N ARG A 268 -14.37 -2.11 10.23
CA ARG A 268 -15.78 -2.00 10.60
C ARG A 268 -16.00 -0.98 11.72
N GLN A 269 -15.19 -1.02 12.78
CA GLN A 269 -15.25 -0.07 13.89
C GLN A 269 -15.03 1.38 13.41
N TRP A 270 -14.11 1.61 12.48
CA TRP A 270 -13.87 2.93 11.91
C TRP A 270 -15.08 3.44 11.13
N PHE A 271 -15.62 2.65 10.18
CA PHE A 271 -16.78 3.06 9.38
C PHE A 271 -18.04 3.24 10.23
N ASN A 272 -18.26 2.36 11.21
CA ASN A 272 -19.35 2.52 12.17
C ASN A 272 -19.22 3.84 12.94
N ASN A 273 -18.02 4.16 13.44
CA ASN A 273 -17.76 5.40 14.16
C ASN A 273 -17.93 6.64 13.26
N LYS A 274 -17.52 6.57 11.99
CA LYS A 274 -17.73 7.65 11.01
C LYS A 274 -19.22 7.92 10.78
N GLU A 275 -20.00 6.87 10.51
CA GLU A 275 -21.46 7.00 10.31
C GLU A 275 -22.17 7.50 11.58
N MET A 276 -21.74 7.06 12.79
CA MET A 276 -22.25 7.62 14.05
C MET A 276 -21.92 9.11 14.20
N LYS A 277 -20.68 9.51 13.94
CA LYS A 277 -20.24 10.90 14.05
C LYS A 277 -21.04 11.80 13.10
N GLU A 278 -21.27 11.35 11.86
CA GLU A 278 -22.11 12.06 10.90
C GLU A 278 -23.55 12.25 11.40
N PHE A 279 -24.14 11.22 12.02
CA PHE A 279 -25.46 11.35 12.62
C PHE A 279 -25.49 12.41 13.72
N PHE A 280 -24.61 12.32 14.71
CA PHE A 280 -24.61 13.25 15.84
C PHE A 280 -24.25 14.68 15.46
N ALA A 281 -23.47 14.88 14.40
CA ALA A 281 -23.23 16.21 13.83
C ALA A 281 -24.48 16.83 13.16
N SER A 282 -25.52 16.04 12.89
CA SER A 282 -26.71 16.45 12.16
C SER A 282 -28.00 16.53 12.99
N ILE A 283 -27.94 16.21 14.29
CA ILE A 283 -29.14 16.18 15.15
C ILE A 283 -29.61 17.58 15.55
N ASP A 284 -30.91 17.72 15.77
CA ASP A 284 -31.56 18.96 16.23
C ASP A 284 -31.55 19.02 17.77
N ALA A 285 -30.35 19.08 18.34
CA ALA A 285 -30.08 19.24 19.78
C ALA A 285 -29.02 20.33 19.99
N ASN A 286 -28.74 20.70 21.24
CA ASN A 286 -27.58 21.54 21.49
C ASN A 286 -26.29 20.72 21.28
N GLU A 287 -25.18 21.40 20.96
CA GLU A 287 -23.91 20.75 20.60
C GLU A 287 -23.37 19.87 21.74
N GLU A 288 -23.53 20.29 22.99
CA GLU A 288 -23.08 19.55 24.18
C GLU A 288 -23.84 18.22 24.36
N GLU A 289 -25.17 18.22 24.17
CA GLU A 289 -26.01 17.02 24.26
C GLU A 289 -25.70 16.06 23.11
N ALA A 290 -25.53 16.58 21.90
CA ALA A 290 -25.13 15.78 20.74
C ALA A 290 -23.78 15.09 20.96
N GLN A 291 -22.81 15.84 21.48
CA GLN A 291 -21.49 15.32 21.81
C GLN A 291 -21.55 14.27 22.92
N ARG A 292 -22.28 14.52 24.01
CA ARG A 292 -22.45 13.53 25.10
C ARG A 292 -23.08 12.22 24.62
N ARG A 293 -24.09 12.30 23.75
CA ARG A 293 -24.74 11.11 23.18
C ARG A 293 -23.80 10.36 22.24
N PHE A 294 -23.01 11.06 21.43
CA PHE A 294 -21.97 10.45 20.60
C PHE A 294 -20.93 9.73 21.45
N GLU A 295 -20.35 10.41 22.45
CA GLU A 295 -19.34 9.84 23.36
C GLU A 295 -19.87 8.61 24.10
N TYR A 296 -21.13 8.65 24.54
CA TYR A 296 -21.78 7.51 25.18
C TYR A 296 -21.78 6.28 24.26
N TRP A 297 -22.24 6.41 23.01
CA TRP A 297 -22.28 5.27 22.08
C TRP A 297 -20.91 4.87 21.55
N GLN A 298 -19.97 5.81 21.43
CA GLN A 298 -18.59 5.54 21.03
C GLN A 298 -17.91 4.55 21.99
N ASN A 299 -18.22 4.59 23.29
CA ASN A 299 -17.72 3.62 24.27
C ASN A 299 -18.15 2.17 23.98
N TYR A 300 -19.18 1.98 23.16
CA TYR A 300 -19.69 0.68 22.75
C TYR A 300 -19.31 0.28 21.32
N ASN A 301 -18.50 1.08 20.62
CA ASN A 301 -18.15 0.87 19.21
C ASN A 301 -17.57 -0.52 18.93
N GLU A 302 -16.87 -1.12 19.90
CA GLU A 302 -16.32 -2.46 19.75
C GLU A 302 -17.38 -3.57 19.71
N SER A 303 -18.53 -3.34 20.36
CA SER A 303 -19.65 -4.29 20.44
C SER A 303 -20.70 -4.07 19.34
N ILE A 304 -20.63 -2.95 18.62
CA ILE A 304 -21.57 -2.62 17.55
C ILE A 304 -21.14 -3.34 16.26
N GLU A 305 -22.00 -4.23 15.77
CA GLU A 305 -21.80 -4.94 14.51
C GLU A 305 -22.02 -4.03 13.31
N LYS A 306 -23.04 -3.18 13.37
CA LYS A 306 -23.42 -2.31 12.26
C LYS A 306 -24.05 -1.02 12.75
N VAL A 307 -23.59 0.08 12.18
CA VAL A 307 -24.23 1.39 12.30
C VAL A 307 -24.86 1.74 10.97
N LYS A 308 -26.09 2.24 10.98
CA LYS A 308 -26.74 2.77 9.78
C LYS A 308 -27.46 4.07 10.08
N TYR A 309 -27.09 5.14 9.38
CA TYR A 309 -27.73 6.43 9.50
C TYR A 309 -28.70 6.68 8.32
N ILE A 310 -29.99 6.81 8.63
CA ILE A 310 -31.05 7.24 7.72
C ILE A 310 -31.18 8.76 7.78
N ARG A 311 -30.48 9.43 6.85
CA ARG A 311 -30.31 10.90 6.81
C ARG A 311 -31.63 11.66 6.77
N TYR A 312 -32.52 11.28 5.86
CA TYR A 312 -33.80 11.98 5.67
C TYR A 312 -34.74 11.93 6.90
N ARG A 313 -34.55 10.98 7.81
CA ARG A 313 -35.39 10.80 9.00
C ARG A 313 -34.69 11.13 10.31
N LEU A 314 -33.40 11.46 10.28
CA LEU A 314 -32.57 11.60 11.47
C LEU A 314 -32.71 10.38 12.39
N GLN A 315 -32.48 9.17 11.84
CA GLN A 315 -32.53 7.90 12.58
C GLN A 315 -31.19 7.19 12.49
N LEU A 316 -30.64 6.78 13.62
CA LEU A 316 -29.43 5.97 13.71
C LEU A 316 -29.77 4.60 14.28
N PHE A 317 -29.43 3.56 13.54
CA PHE A 317 -29.57 2.17 13.95
C PHE A 317 -28.21 1.67 14.42
N LEU A 318 -28.13 1.24 15.67
CA LEU A 318 -26.96 0.60 16.28
C LEU A 318 -27.29 -0.87 16.49
N VAL A 319 -26.75 -1.73 15.63
CA VAL A 319 -26.99 -3.18 15.67
C VAL A 319 -25.89 -3.85 16.47
N PHE A 320 -26.28 -4.53 17.54
CA PHE A 320 -25.43 -5.39 18.36
C PHE A 320 -25.74 -6.86 18.07
N ASP A 321 -24.97 -7.77 18.66
CA ASP A 321 -25.19 -9.22 18.48
C ASP A 321 -26.59 -9.67 18.90
N LYS A 322 -27.10 -9.22 20.06
CA LYS A 322 -28.39 -9.67 20.63
C LYS A 322 -29.52 -8.65 20.54
N PHE A 323 -29.22 -7.38 20.30
CA PHE A 323 -30.21 -6.30 20.34
C PHE A 323 -29.90 -5.19 19.34
N VAL A 324 -30.86 -4.30 19.12
CA VAL A 324 -30.72 -3.12 18.25
C VAL A 324 -31.19 -1.89 19.00
N VAL A 325 -30.43 -0.81 18.91
CA VAL A 325 -30.83 0.51 19.41
C VAL A 325 -31.21 1.38 18.22
N ILE A 326 -32.36 2.03 18.31
CA ILE A 326 -32.77 3.09 17.38
C ILE A 326 -32.68 4.42 18.12
N GLU A 327 -31.76 5.25 17.67
CA GLU A 327 -31.48 6.58 18.19
C GLU A 327 -32.09 7.62 17.24
N PHE A 328 -32.77 8.63 17.79
CA PHE A 328 -33.50 9.63 16.99
C PHE A 328 -32.92 11.03 17.18
N GLY A 329 -32.74 11.76 16.09
CA GLY A 329 -32.09 13.07 16.09
C GLY A 329 -33.00 14.26 16.43
N GLU A 330 -34.32 14.12 16.40
CA GLU A 330 -35.22 15.24 16.76
C GLU A 330 -35.16 15.54 18.27
N LYS A 331 -35.27 16.84 18.61
CA LYS A 331 -35.20 17.33 19.99
C LYS A 331 -36.17 16.60 20.94
N GLY A 332 -35.64 16.16 22.08
CA GLY A 332 -36.43 15.57 23.15
C GLY A 332 -36.93 14.15 22.88
N ASN A 333 -36.40 13.48 21.85
CA ASN A 333 -36.61 12.06 21.63
C ASN A 333 -35.69 11.20 22.52
N ALA A 334 -36.15 9.97 22.79
CA ALA A 334 -35.43 8.92 23.49
C ALA A 334 -34.82 7.93 22.49
N ALA A 335 -33.74 7.23 22.84
CA ALA A 335 -33.34 6.02 22.11
C ALA A 335 -34.22 4.84 22.53
N TYR A 336 -34.41 3.85 21.65
CA TYR A 336 -35.24 2.67 21.91
C TYR A 336 -34.44 1.40 21.65
N ILE A 337 -34.48 0.47 22.61
CA ILE A 337 -33.80 -0.82 22.51
C ILE A 337 -34.82 -1.90 22.09
N TYR A 338 -34.41 -2.77 21.19
CA TYR A 338 -35.20 -3.90 20.70
C TYR A 338 -34.40 -5.19 20.74
N ASP A 339 -35.08 -6.28 21.06
CA ASP A 339 -34.57 -7.62 20.76
C ASP A 339 -34.21 -7.73 19.28
N LYS A 340 -33.07 -8.34 18.93
CA LYS A 340 -32.64 -8.41 17.52
C LYS A 340 -33.57 -9.29 16.69
N VAL A 341 -34.13 -10.37 17.24
CA VAL A 341 -35.09 -11.23 16.53
C VAL A 341 -36.37 -10.45 16.23
N TYR A 342 -36.88 -9.72 17.23
CA TYR A 342 -38.03 -8.84 17.04
C TYR A 342 -37.75 -7.74 16.01
N PHE A 343 -36.61 -7.05 16.15
CA PHE A 343 -36.19 -6.01 15.21
C PHE A 343 -36.11 -6.54 13.78
N ASN A 344 -35.48 -7.69 13.57
CA ASN A 344 -35.35 -8.30 12.25
C ASN A 344 -36.71 -8.62 11.62
N LYS A 345 -37.67 -9.08 12.43
CA LYS A 345 -39.02 -9.41 11.96
C LYS A 345 -39.85 -8.18 11.60
N HIS A 346 -39.67 -7.07 12.32
CA HIS A 346 -40.61 -5.93 12.27
C HIS A 346 -40.03 -4.64 11.67
N PHE A 347 -38.72 -4.42 11.76
CA PHE A 347 -38.10 -3.12 11.49
C PHE A 347 -36.85 -3.15 10.60
N ALA A 348 -36.17 -4.29 10.42
CA ALA A 348 -34.91 -4.33 9.66
C ALA A 348 -35.02 -3.82 8.22
N ASN A 349 -36.18 -3.98 7.58
CA ASN A 349 -36.44 -3.43 6.25
C ASN A 349 -36.34 -1.90 6.18
N TYR A 350 -36.52 -1.20 7.30
CA TYR A 350 -36.45 0.26 7.41
C TYR A 350 -35.03 0.80 7.59
N MET A 351 -34.02 -0.06 7.76
CA MET A 351 -32.60 0.31 7.67
C MET A 351 -32.15 0.64 6.24
N ASN A 352 -33.04 0.47 5.26
CA ASN A 352 -32.83 0.93 3.90
C ASN A 352 -33.49 2.31 3.72
N ASP A 353 -32.71 3.27 3.20
CA ASP A 353 -33.16 4.65 2.96
C ASP A 353 -34.48 4.71 2.16
N TYR A 354 -34.66 3.81 1.17
CA TYR A 354 -35.86 3.74 0.33
C TYR A 354 -37.13 3.30 1.06
N ASN A 355 -37.00 2.56 2.16
CA ASN A 355 -38.12 2.05 2.95
C ASN A 355 -38.33 2.83 4.25
N SER A 356 -37.55 3.88 4.49
CA SER A 356 -37.54 4.59 5.76
C SER A 356 -38.93 5.10 6.17
N VAL A 357 -39.28 4.88 7.43
CA VAL A 357 -40.57 5.28 8.00
C VAL A 357 -40.42 6.44 8.98
N ASN A 358 -41.53 7.11 9.31
CA ASN A 358 -41.54 8.13 10.36
C ASN A 358 -41.18 7.51 11.73
N ASN A 359 -40.50 8.29 12.56
CA ASN A 359 -40.09 7.96 13.93
C ASN A 359 -41.21 7.29 14.76
N ASN A 360 -42.45 7.75 14.65
CA ASN A 360 -43.58 7.21 15.43
C ASN A 360 -43.83 5.71 15.16
N ARG A 361 -43.55 5.21 13.95
CA ARG A 361 -43.67 3.78 13.64
C ARG A 361 -42.57 2.93 14.29
N LEU A 362 -41.44 3.55 14.62
CA LEU A 362 -40.28 2.92 15.26
C LEU A 362 -40.24 3.15 16.77
N LYS A 363 -41.20 3.87 17.35
CA LYS A 363 -41.32 4.12 18.80
C LYS A 363 -42.31 3.12 19.43
N HIS A 364 -42.04 1.83 19.25
CA HIS A 364 -42.91 0.78 19.79
C HIS A 364 -42.47 0.41 21.21
N LYS A 365 -43.40 0.49 22.16
CA LYS A 365 -43.18 -0.04 23.51
C LYS A 365 -43.37 -1.55 23.46
N MET A 366 -42.30 -2.32 23.56
CA MET A 366 -42.43 -3.75 23.81
C MET A 366 -42.78 -3.95 25.29
N GLU A 367 -43.88 -4.65 25.58
CA GLU A 367 -44.40 -4.81 26.95
C GLU A 367 -43.51 -5.66 27.87
N LYS A 368 -42.42 -6.26 27.37
CA LYS A 368 -41.39 -6.94 28.15
C LYS A 368 -40.18 -7.20 27.25
N PHE A 369 -39.17 -6.35 27.33
CA PHE A 369 -37.83 -6.71 26.88
C PHE A 369 -37.02 -7.13 28.11
N VAL A 370 -36.31 -8.25 28.00
CA VAL A 370 -35.65 -9.00 29.09
C VAL A 370 -35.18 -8.10 30.23
N GLY A 371 -35.91 -8.12 31.36
CA GLY A 371 -35.51 -7.47 32.61
C GLY A 371 -35.72 -5.95 32.74
N SER A 372 -36.33 -5.25 31.78
CA SER A 372 -36.63 -3.82 31.91
C SER A 372 -38.09 -3.48 31.62
N GLU A 373 -38.76 -2.77 32.54
CA GLU A 373 -40.14 -2.27 32.38
C GLU A 373 -40.26 -1.17 31.30
N ASP A 374 -39.14 -0.66 30.78
CA ASP A 374 -39.10 0.38 29.77
C ASP A 374 -37.93 0.16 28.80
N ASN A 375 -38.21 0.00 27.51
CA ASN A 375 -37.20 -0.17 26.47
C ASN A 375 -36.58 1.16 25.99
N ARG A 376 -36.94 2.29 26.63
CA ARG A 376 -36.47 3.63 26.27
C ARG A 376 -35.23 4.07 27.06
N ILE A 377 -34.39 4.87 26.41
CA ILE A 377 -33.33 5.68 27.01
C ILE A 377 -33.74 7.14 26.82
N ILE A 378 -34.22 7.77 27.88
CA ILE A 378 -34.67 9.16 27.84
C ILE A 378 -33.46 10.06 28.06
N HIS A 379 -33.11 10.86 27.05
CA HIS A 379 -31.97 11.80 27.09
C HIS A 379 -32.25 13.09 27.86
N ARG A 380 -33.42 13.21 28.51
CA ARG A 380 -33.76 14.34 29.38
C ARG A 380 -33.27 14.06 30.80
N ASP A 381 -32.30 14.84 31.29
CA ASP A 381 -32.31 15.23 32.70
C ASP A 381 -31.47 16.48 33.02
N THR A 382 -31.93 17.21 34.04
CA THR A 382 -31.41 18.50 34.54
C THR A 382 -30.13 18.37 35.37
N THR A 383 -29.60 17.15 35.51
CA THR A 383 -28.38 16.82 36.25
C THR A 383 -27.48 15.96 35.37
N SER A 384 -26.20 16.31 35.25
CA SER A 384 -25.24 15.58 34.40
C SER A 384 -25.08 14.11 34.83
N GLY A 385 -25.13 13.17 33.89
CA GLY A 385 -24.75 11.76 34.08
C GLY A 385 -25.84 10.73 34.41
N TYR A 386 -27.08 11.14 34.73
CA TYR A 386 -28.10 10.20 35.22
C TYR A 386 -28.68 9.28 34.14
N TRP A 387 -28.87 9.78 32.91
CA TRP A 387 -29.41 8.96 31.83
C TRP A 387 -28.35 7.99 31.28
N GLU A 388 -27.08 8.40 31.22
CA GLU A 388 -25.97 7.54 30.80
C GLU A 388 -25.84 6.33 31.71
N GLN A 389 -25.91 6.51 33.03
CA GLN A 389 -25.84 5.41 34.00
C GLN A 389 -27.00 4.42 33.83
N LYS A 390 -28.22 4.92 33.61
CA LYS A 390 -29.39 4.06 33.35
C LYS A 390 -29.26 3.29 32.04
N ALA A 391 -28.78 3.96 31.00
CA ALA A 391 -28.54 3.35 29.70
C ALA A 391 -27.43 2.28 29.81
N ASP A 392 -26.33 2.59 30.49
CA ASP A 392 -25.19 1.70 30.71
C ASP A 392 -25.59 0.41 31.42
N ASN A 393 -26.40 0.49 32.48
CA ASN A 393 -26.95 -0.68 33.16
C ASN A 393 -27.77 -1.57 32.22
N LYS A 394 -28.59 -0.98 31.34
CA LYS A 394 -29.40 -1.72 30.35
C LYS A 394 -28.50 -2.39 29.32
N VAL A 395 -27.61 -1.63 28.69
CA VAL A 395 -26.73 -2.12 27.62
C VAL A 395 -25.78 -3.21 28.13
N LYS A 396 -25.16 -3.04 29.30
CA LYS A 396 -24.26 -4.04 29.90
C LYS A 396 -24.96 -5.36 30.24
N VAL A 397 -26.24 -5.33 30.65
CA VAL A 397 -27.01 -6.55 30.89
C VAL A 397 -27.24 -7.30 29.58
N LEU A 398 -27.47 -6.59 28.47
CA LEU A 398 -27.74 -7.16 27.16
C LEU A 398 -26.49 -7.64 26.41
N LEU A 399 -25.31 -7.11 26.78
CA LEU A 399 -24.02 -7.53 26.24
C LEU A 399 -23.45 -8.79 26.91
N ARG A 400 -23.93 -9.15 28.11
CA ARG A 400 -23.65 -10.45 28.74
C ARG A 400 -24.42 -11.55 28.00
#